data_AF-A0A2E7LLZ3-F1
#
_entry.id   AF-A0A2E7LLZ3-F1
#
_cell.length_a   1.000
_cell.length_b   1.000
_cell.length_c   1.000
_cell.angle_alpha   90.00
_cell.angle_beta   90.00
_cell.angle_gamma   90.00
#
_symmetry.space_group_name_H-M   'P 1'
#
loop_
_entity.id
_entity.type
_entity.pdbx_description
1 polymer ?
#
loop_
_entity_poly.entity_id
_entity_poly.type
_entity_poly.pdbx_seq_one_letter_code
_entity_poly.pdbx_strand_id
1 'polypeptide(L)'
;MKLFRHATYKPHQVVAGGKQYSLILDGGLELSAIQGMGSAKESGIYGNVFNGTFEVAVFDDNDETLPLSASSDTLSYQTEEEIDQLLTEIQNNRDAFFEKIKKDRHRHMKEMES
;
A
#
# COMPACT_ATOMS: atom_id res chain seq x y z
N MET A 1 -2.46 18.24 0.92
CA MET A 1 -2.69 16.78 1.00
C MET A 1 -2.46 16.17 -0.37
N LYS A 2 -1.56 15.20 -0.44
CA LYS A 2 -1.30 14.44 -1.66
C LYS A 2 -2.31 13.28 -1.76
N LEU A 3 -2.76 12.98 -2.96
CA LEU A 3 -3.73 11.94 -3.29
C LEU A 3 -3.11 11.05 -4.37
N PHE A 4 -3.72 9.90 -4.64
CA PHE A 4 -3.23 8.91 -5.58
C PHE A 4 -3.03 9.47 -6.99
N ARG A 5 -3.91 10.38 -7.43
CA ARG A 5 -3.76 11.11 -8.71
C ARG A 5 -2.46 11.91 -8.87
N HIS A 6 -1.73 12.18 -7.78
CA HIS A 6 -0.42 12.85 -7.82
C HIS A 6 0.75 11.85 -7.93
N ALA A 7 0.48 10.55 -7.91
CA ALA A 7 1.51 9.52 -8.04
C ALA A 7 2.12 9.53 -9.45
N THR A 8 3.42 9.25 -9.51
CA THR A 8 4.16 9.14 -10.77
C THR A 8 4.15 7.69 -11.23
N TYR A 9 3.70 7.48 -12.46
CA TYR A 9 3.71 6.18 -13.12
C TYR A 9 5.11 5.78 -13.60
N LYS A 10 5.47 4.51 -13.40
CA LYS A 10 6.58 3.83 -14.07
C LYS A 10 6.18 2.38 -14.42
N PRO A 11 6.71 1.79 -15.50
CA PRO A 11 6.54 0.37 -15.76
C PRO A 11 7.09 -0.48 -14.60
N HIS A 12 6.29 -1.45 -14.12
CA HIS A 12 6.74 -2.38 -13.08
C HIS A 12 7.75 -3.37 -13.67
N GLN A 13 8.91 -3.49 -13.04
CA GLN A 13 10.04 -4.23 -13.62
C GLN A 13 9.85 -5.75 -13.58
N VAL A 14 9.11 -6.26 -12.58
CA VAL A 14 8.97 -7.71 -12.34
C VAL A 14 7.78 -8.32 -13.09
N VAL A 15 6.69 -7.56 -13.23
CA VAL A 15 5.45 -8.05 -13.85
C VAL A 15 5.36 -7.47 -15.24
N ALA A 16 5.41 -8.32 -16.27
CA ALA A 16 5.34 -7.88 -17.66
C ALA A 16 4.06 -7.09 -17.93
N GLY A 17 4.22 -5.82 -18.35
CA GLY A 17 3.12 -4.88 -18.56
C GLY A 17 2.48 -4.33 -17.27
N GLY A 18 2.91 -4.80 -16.11
CA GLY A 18 2.49 -4.27 -14.81
C GLY A 18 2.82 -2.80 -14.67
N LYS A 19 2.01 -2.10 -13.90
CA LYS A 19 2.13 -0.67 -13.66
C LYS A 19 2.50 -0.43 -12.21
N GLN A 20 3.45 0.48 -11.97
CA GLN A 20 3.77 0.93 -10.62
C GLN A 20 3.58 2.44 -10.54
N TYR A 21 3.01 2.88 -9.42
CA TYR A 21 2.78 4.29 -9.11
C TYR A 21 3.48 4.59 -7.80
N SER A 22 4.40 5.56 -7.83
CA SER A 22 5.14 6.02 -6.65
C SER A 22 4.67 7.41 -6.25
N LEU A 23 4.50 7.67 -4.95
CA LEU A 23 4.16 8.99 -4.42
C LEU A 23 4.95 9.27 -3.14
N ILE A 24 5.82 10.27 -3.19
CA ILE A 24 6.54 10.76 -2.01
C ILE A 24 5.60 11.63 -1.18
N LEU A 25 5.32 11.22 0.05
CA LEU A 25 4.57 11.96 1.05
C LEU A 25 5.51 12.81 1.90
N ASP A 26 4.93 13.62 2.77
CA ASP A 26 5.72 14.45 3.67
C ASP A 26 6.32 13.59 4.80
N GLY A 27 7.47 14.02 5.34
CA GLY A 27 8.18 13.27 6.38
C GLY A 27 8.91 12.01 5.87
N GLY A 28 9.22 11.94 4.59
CA GLY A 28 10.09 10.89 4.02
C GLY A 28 9.40 9.57 3.69
N LEU A 29 8.07 9.49 3.77
CA LEU A 29 7.34 8.29 3.37
C LEU A 29 7.18 8.19 1.85
N GLU A 30 7.31 6.98 1.30
CA GLU A 30 6.95 6.67 -0.08
C GLU A 30 5.77 5.70 -0.14
N LEU A 31 4.72 6.05 -0.88
CA LEU A 31 3.69 5.09 -1.31
C LEU A 31 4.15 4.40 -2.61
N SER A 32 4.02 3.08 -2.69
CA SER A 32 4.09 2.32 -3.93
C SER A 32 2.78 1.56 -4.16
N ALA A 33 2.13 1.78 -5.30
CA ALA A 33 0.94 1.05 -5.72
C ALA A 33 1.21 0.30 -7.03
N ILE A 34 0.95 -1.01 -7.06
CA ILE A 34 1.27 -1.89 -8.19
C ILE A 34 -0.01 -2.52 -8.75
N GLN A 35 -0.13 -2.52 -10.07
CA GLN A 35 -1.15 -3.27 -10.82
C GLN A 35 -0.48 -4.30 -11.71
N GLY A 36 -1.02 -5.51 -11.71
CA GLY A 36 -0.73 -6.53 -12.70
C GLY A 36 -1.51 -6.32 -14.01
N MET A 37 -1.02 -6.97 -15.06
CA MET A 37 -1.72 -7.15 -16.33
C MET A 37 -2.30 -8.57 -16.41
N GLY A 38 -3.40 -8.73 -17.12
CA GLY A 38 -4.04 -10.03 -17.37
C GLY A 38 -5.27 -10.28 -16.49
N SER A 39 -5.71 -11.53 -16.40
CA SER A 39 -6.81 -11.97 -15.55
C SER A 39 -6.49 -11.81 -14.06
N ALA A 40 -7.53 -11.78 -13.20
CA ALA A 40 -7.35 -11.69 -11.74
C ALA A 40 -6.48 -12.83 -11.16
N LYS A 41 -6.45 -13.99 -11.84
CA LYS A 41 -5.61 -15.13 -11.46
C LYS A 41 -4.14 -14.92 -11.82
N GLU A 42 -3.85 -14.14 -12.88
CA GLU A 42 -2.50 -13.83 -13.35
C GLU A 42 -1.89 -12.65 -12.60
N SER A 43 -2.71 -11.72 -12.11
CA SER A 43 -2.24 -10.59 -11.29
C SER A 43 -1.80 -11.01 -9.88
N GLY A 44 -2.23 -12.17 -9.38
CA GLY A 44 -1.83 -12.66 -8.06
C GLY A 44 -2.25 -11.68 -6.96
N ILE A 45 -1.35 -11.41 -5.99
CA ILE A 45 -1.57 -10.42 -4.92
C ILE A 45 -1.57 -8.98 -5.44
N TYR A 46 -1.01 -8.75 -6.62
CA TYR A 46 -1.06 -7.46 -7.28
C TYR A 46 -2.51 -7.18 -7.70
N GLY A 47 -2.94 -5.93 -7.54
CA GLY A 47 -4.21 -5.50 -8.09
C GLY A 47 -4.28 -5.69 -9.61
N ASN A 48 -5.44 -5.43 -10.20
CA ASN A 48 -5.68 -5.72 -11.61
C ASN A 48 -6.06 -4.47 -12.39
N VAL A 49 -5.36 -4.22 -13.51
CA VAL A 49 -5.62 -3.05 -14.37
C VAL A 49 -7.07 -3.00 -14.89
N PHE A 50 -7.69 -4.14 -15.17
CA PHE A 50 -9.07 -4.20 -15.69
C PHE A 50 -10.11 -3.94 -14.60
N ASN A 51 -9.74 -4.16 -13.33
CA ASN A 51 -10.60 -3.92 -12.19
C ASN A 51 -10.29 -2.57 -11.51
N GLY A 52 -9.28 -1.83 -11.98
CA GLY A 52 -8.85 -0.58 -11.36
C GLY A 52 -8.33 -0.76 -9.93
N THR A 53 -7.77 -1.94 -9.62
CA THR A 53 -7.27 -2.24 -8.27
C THR A 53 -5.75 -2.32 -8.21
N PHE A 54 -5.20 -2.13 -7.02
CA PHE A 54 -3.76 -2.04 -6.76
C PHE A 54 -3.37 -2.88 -5.55
N GLU A 55 -2.12 -3.37 -5.52
CA GLU A 55 -1.47 -3.68 -4.24
C GLU A 55 -0.70 -2.45 -3.77
N VAL A 56 -0.81 -2.11 -2.49
CA VAL A 56 -0.28 -0.90 -1.91
C VAL A 56 0.70 -1.24 -0.80
N ALA A 57 1.86 -0.60 -0.84
CA ALA A 57 2.88 -0.61 0.20
C ALA A 57 3.28 0.82 0.56
N VAL A 58 3.72 1.04 1.80
CA VAL A 58 4.31 2.31 2.23
C VAL A 58 5.70 2.03 2.80
N PHE A 59 6.67 2.84 2.43
CA PHE A 59 8.06 2.76 2.87
C PHE A 59 8.42 3.99 3.69
N ASP A 60 9.32 3.82 4.65
CA ASP A 60 9.96 4.94 5.34
C ASP A 60 11.19 5.48 4.57
N ASP A 61 11.92 6.40 5.20
CA ASP A 61 13.10 7.05 4.62
C ASP A 61 14.33 6.13 4.53
N ASN A 62 14.26 4.92 5.08
CA ASN A 62 15.29 3.88 5.02
C ASN A 62 14.90 2.75 4.06
N ASP A 63 13.89 2.96 3.22
CA ASP A 63 13.29 1.96 2.33
C ASP A 63 12.70 0.74 3.08
N GLU A 64 12.38 0.88 4.38
CA GLU A 64 11.72 -0.18 5.15
C GLU A 64 10.20 -0.13 4.94
N THR A 65 9.60 -1.28 4.62
CA THR A 65 8.15 -1.38 4.47
C THR A 65 7.47 -1.20 5.83
N LEU A 66 6.55 -0.25 5.90
CA LEU A 66 5.74 0.01 7.08
C LEU A 66 4.47 -0.84 7.07
N PRO A 67 4.04 -1.32 8.25
CA PRO A 67 2.84 -2.13 8.36
C PRO A 67 1.58 -1.33 8.04
N LEU A 68 0.69 -1.89 7.21
CA LEU A 68 -0.59 -1.28 6.87
C LEU A 68 -1.79 -1.99 7.52
N SER A 69 -1.59 -3.20 8.05
CA SER A 69 -2.59 -3.90 8.84
C SER A 69 -1.95 -4.77 9.93
N ALA A 70 -2.80 -5.36 10.78
CA ALA A 70 -2.36 -6.26 11.84
C ALA A 70 -1.60 -7.48 11.33
N SER A 71 -1.90 -7.96 10.11
CA SER A 71 -1.39 -9.21 9.56
C SER A 71 -0.55 -9.04 8.29
N SER A 72 -0.48 -7.85 7.71
CA SER A 72 0.20 -7.60 6.43
C SER A 72 0.86 -6.22 6.37
N ASP A 73 1.98 -6.16 5.67
CA ASP A 73 2.70 -4.92 5.33
C ASP A 73 2.20 -4.28 4.03
N THR A 74 1.39 -5.02 3.26
CA THR A 74 0.74 -4.52 2.05
C THR A 74 -0.79 -4.65 2.13
N LEU A 75 -1.49 -3.86 1.32
CA LEU A 75 -2.93 -3.97 1.10
C LEU A 75 -3.18 -4.34 -0.35
N SER A 76 -3.72 -5.52 -0.61
CA SER A 76 -4.05 -5.99 -1.96
C SER A 76 -5.41 -5.49 -2.43
N TYR A 77 -5.60 -5.43 -3.75
CA TYR A 77 -6.85 -5.10 -4.43
C TYR A 77 -7.51 -3.76 -4.03
N GLN A 78 -6.74 -2.78 -3.59
CA GLN A 78 -7.24 -1.46 -3.21
C GLN A 78 -7.72 -0.69 -4.44
N THR A 79 -8.83 0.03 -4.37
CA THR A 79 -9.22 1.02 -5.40
C THR A 79 -8.48 2.35 -5.21
N GLU A 80 -8.56 3.25 -6.20
CA GLU A 80 -7.99 4.60 -6.05
C GLU A 80 -8.61 5.35 -4.87
N GLU A 81 -9.91 5.20 -4.62
CA GLU A 81 -10.59 5.83 -3.49
C GLU A 81 -10.11 5.28 -2.15
N GLU A 82 -9.87 3.97 -2.05
CA GLU A 82 -9.33 3.35 -0.83
C GLU A 82 -7.88 3.81 -0.58
N ILE A 83 -7.09 3.98 -1.64
CA ILE A 83 -5.75 4.57 -1.53
C ILE A 83 -5.84 6.02 -1.05
N ASP A 84 -6.76 6.82 -1.58
CA ASP A 84 -6.95 8.21 -1.15
C ASP A 84 -7.36 8.32 0.33
N GLN A 85 -8.17 7.38 0.82
CA GLN A 85 -8.52 7.28 2.24
C GLN A 85 -7.29 6.96 3.09
N LEU A 86 -6.50 5.94 2.71
CA LEU A 86 -5.25 5.58 3.39
C LEU A 86 -4.29 6.78 3.45
N LEU A 87 -4.07 7.44 2.31
CA LEU A 87 -3.22 8.62 2.21
C LEU A 87 -3.69 9.76 3.11
N THR A 88 -5.00 9.95 3.20
CA THR A 88 -5.62 10.96 4.07
C THR A 88 -5.38 10.63 5.55
N GLU A 89 -5.56 9.38 5.96
CA GLU A 89 -5.31 8.95 7.34
C GLU A 89 -3.84 9.13 7.74
N ILE A 90 -2.91 8.67 6.90
CA ILE A 90 -1.47 8.79 7.15
C ILE A 90 -1.05 10.28 7.23
N GLN A 91 -1.50 11.13 6.32
CA GLN A 91 -1.08 12.54 6.30
C GLN A 91 -1.70 13.38 7.41
N ASN A 92 -2.91 13.03 7.86
CA ASN A 92 -3.57 13.77 8.94
C ASN A 92 -3.02 13.39 10.32
N ASN A 93 -2.61 12.13 10.52
CA ASN A 93 -2.20 11.65 11.84
C ASN A 93 -1.23 10.46 11.78
N ARG A 94 -0.10 10.65 11.09
CA ARG A 94 0.94 9.63 10.83
C ARG A 94 1.26 8.77 12.05
N ASP A 95 1.67 9.41 13.15
CA ASP A 95 2.14 8.71 14.34
C ASP A 95 1.01 7.87 14.97
N ALA A 96 -0.18 8.44 15.07
CA ALA A 96 -1.34 7.74 15.60
C ALA A 96 -1.77 6.56 14.72
N PHE A 97 -1.70 6.70 13.40
CA PHE A 97 -1.99 5.65 12.44
C PHE A 97 -1.06 4.45 12.64
N PHE A 98 0.26 4.66 12.59
CA PHE A 98 1.22 3.57 12.70
C PHE A 98 1.29 2.97 14.12
N GLU A 99 1.11 3.77 15.17
CA GLU A 99 1.03 3.24 16.54
C GLU A 99 -0.21 2.36 16.75
N LYS A 100 -1.34 2.68 16.10
CA LYS A 100 -2.52 1.81 16.11
C LYS A 100 -2.22 0.48 15.43
N ILE A 101 -1.65 0.51 14.22
CA ILE A 101 -1.32 -0.72 13.48
C ILE A 101 -0.34 -1.60 14.27
N LYS A 102 0.68 -1.01 14.89
CA LYS A 102 1.63 -1.72 15.74
C LYS A 102 0.96 -2.44 16.91
N LYS A 103 0.00 -1.78 17.59
CA LYS A 103 -0.78 -2.39 18.68
C LYS A 103 -1.67 -3.52 18.18
N ASP A 104 -2.35 -3.31 17.05
CA ASP A 104 -3.23 -4.32 16.45
C ASP A 104 -2.45 -5.56 16.03
N ARG A 105 -1.26 -5.39 15.43
CA ARG A 105 -0.33 -6.48 15.09
C ARG A 105 0.16 -7.24 16.31
N HIS A 106 0.55 -6.53 17.37
CA HIS A 106 0.97 -7.15 18.63
C HIS A 106 -0.14 -8.02 19.24
N ARG A 107 -1.39 -7.55 19.21
CA ARG A 107 -2.54 -8.33 19.66
C ARG A 107 -2.76 -9.55 18.77
N HIS A 108 -2.73 -9.37 17.45
CA HIS A 108 -2.93 -10.45 16.49
C HIS A 108 -1.92 -11.59 16.67
N MET A 109 -0.63 -11.27 16.88
CA MET A 109 0.39 -12.29 17.14
C MET A 109 0.11 -13.10 18.41
N LYS A 110 -0.32 -12.45 19.49
CA LYS A 110 -0.68 -13.14 20.74
C LYS A 110 -1.85 -14.10 20.59
N GLU A 111 -2.84 -13.74 19.78
CA GLU A 111 -4.01 -14.57 19.51
C GLU A 111 -3.68 -15.80 18.65
N MET A 112 -2.62 -15.76 17.84
CA MET A 112 -2.16 -16.91 17.05
C MET A 112 -1.31 -17.90 17.85
N GLU A 113 -0.74 -17.46 18.98
CA GLU A 113 0.08 -18.28 19.88
C GLU A 113 -0.73 -19.00 20.97
N SER A 114 -2.02 -18.67 21.13
CA SER A 114 -2.95 -19.22 22.13
C SER A 114 -3.84 -20.32 21.59
#